data_AF-A0AA91YVL7-F1
#
_entry.id   AF-A0AA91YVL7-F1
#
_cell.length_a   1.000
_cell.length_b   1.000
_cell.length_c   1.000
_cell.angle_alpha   90.00
_cell.angle_beta   90.00
_cell.angle_gamma   90.00
#
_symmetry.space_group_name_H-M   'P 1'
#
loop_
_entity.id
_entity.type
_entity.pdbx_description
1 polymer ?
#
loop_
_entity_poly.entity_id
_entity_poly.type
_entity_poly.pdbx_seq_one_letter_code
_entity_poly.pdbx_strand_id
1 'polypeptide(L)'
;MGDLTPLWNDCNKEDIAFETLKERFLKIDKLCRMLNEDQVKKEEYQFSNWYRLYRVISGLVQIGHIPRTRWEYEGCYFSHKDETPWWLENSEIMALISSDDQIEYMKNYIRHEVSKFIRAPHDHIELIKSWLTLKVLKADSCKEGVYLLNYYDDRAVSAYIDIQSNYIIPYESFNWGNILLGYSYSYTIYPARDSWNWQQVANLDSPLFDIPYIGYDNDEHHIENDDIKKAHDYINVLIDSFLNNNAIVK
;
A
#
# COMPACT_ATOMS: atom_id res chain seq x y z
N MET A 1 -3.47 -15.74 21.74
CA MET A 1 -3.69 -14.40 22.33
C MET A 1 -2.35 -13.70 22.30
N GLY A 2 -2.27 -12.56 21.62
CA GLY A 2 -1.05 -11.77 21.57
C GLY A 2 -0.72 -11.15 22.93
N ASP A 3 0.55 -10.83 23.13
CA ASP A 3 1.04 -10.16 24.33
C ASP A 3 0.29 -8.83 24.56
N LEU A 4 -0.29 -8.67 25.74
CA LEU A 4 -1.01 -7.45 26.16
C LEU A 4 -0.09 -6.45 26.85
N THR A 5 1.19 -6.77 27.05
CA THR A 5 2.22 -5.87 27.62
C THR A 5 2.25 -4.47 27.00
N PRO A 6 1.96 -4.25 25.70
CA PRO A 6 1.90 -2.90 25.12
C PRO A 6 0.78 -2.01 25.68
N LEU A 7 -0.33 -2.60 26.18
CA LEU A 7 -1.35 -1.85 26.93
C LEU A 7 -0.77 -1.19 28.18
N TRP A 8 0.33 -1.75 28.69
CA TRP A 8 0.96 -1.41 29.96
C TRP A 8 2.32 -0.73 29.82
N ASN A 9 2.83 -0.45 28.61
CA ASN A 9 4.17 0.14 28.44
C ASN A 9 4.29 1.57 29.01
N ASP A 10 3.17 2.27 29.18
CA ASP A 10 3.11 3.56 29.91
C ASP A 10 3.04 3.39 31.44
N CYS A 11 2.85 2.16 31.96
CA CYS A 11 2.51 1.90 33.37
C CYS A 11 3.65 2.05 34.38
N ASN A 12 4.77 2.61 33.96
CA ASN A 12 5.81 3.02 34.90
C ASN A 12 5.48 4.36 35.61
N LYS A 13 4.35 5.02 35.29
CA LYS A 13 3.92 6.27 35.92
C LYS A 13 2.38 6.33 36.06
N GLU A 14 1.88 6.14 37.28
CA GLU A 14 0.50 6.38 37.76
C GLU A 14 -0.61 5.36 37.42
N ASP A 15 -1.62 5.31 38.31
CA ASP A 15 -2.84 4.50 38.20
C ASP A 15 -3.63 4.89 36.95
N ILE A 16 -3.63 4.04 35.92
CA ILE A 16 -4.48 4.24 34.73
C ILE A 16 -5.93 3.87 35.06
N ALA A 17 -6.86 4.76 34.77
CA ALA A 17 -8.28 4.50 34.93
C ALA A 17 -8.76 3.35 34.02
N PHE A 18 -9.63 2.48 34.55
CA PHE A 18 -10.18 1.34 33.80
C PHE A 18 -10.83 1.75 32.45
N GLU A 19 -11.54 2.88 32.41
CA GLU A 19 -12.16 3.36 31.17
C GLU A 19 -11.13 3.70 30.09
N THR A 20 -9.98 4.25 30.45
CA THR A 20 -8.87 4.51 29.52
C THR A 20 -8.31 3.22 28.96
N LEU A 21 -8.12 2.20 29.81
CA LEU A 21 -7.67 0.87 29.38
C LEU A 21 -8.68 0.20 28.44
N LYS A 22 -9.97 0.31 28.76
CA LYS A 22 -11.05 -0.23 27.95
C LYS A 22 -11.13 0.44 26.57
N GLU A 23 -11.00 1.76 26.51
CA GLU A 23 -10.96 2.48 25.23
C GLU A 23 -9.76 2.07 24.37
N ARG A 24 -8.57 2.00 24.98
CA ARG A 24 -7.34 1.52 24.30
C ARG A 24 -7.53 0.10 23.76
N PHE A 25 -8.09 -0.80 24.57
CA PHE A 25 -8.38 -2.17 24.15
C PHE A 25 -9.33 -2.24 22.96
N LEU A 26 -10.41 -1.46 22.95
CA LEU A 26 -11.36 -1.41 21.83
C LEU A 26 -10.71 -0.90 20.53
N LYS A 27 -9.82 0.10 20.64
CA LYS A 27 -9.05 0.59 19.49
C LYS A 27 -8.10 -0.49 18.96
N ILE A 28 -7.41 -1.23 19.83
CA ILE A 28 -6.53 -2.34 19.44
C ILE A 28 -7.32 -3.49 18.80
N ASP A 29 -8.44 -3.89 19.40
CA ASP A 29 -9.31 -4.92 18.82
C ASP A 29 -9.75 -4.52 17.41
N LYS A 30 -10.15 -3.26 17.22
CA LYS A 30 -10.44 -2.72 15.89
C LYS A 30 -9.25 -2.88 14.95
N LEU A 31 -8.04 -2.45 15.34
CA LEU A 31 -6.84 -2.61 14.49
C LEU A 31 -6.62 -4.08 14.09
N CYS A 32 -6.74 -5.02 15.02
CA CYS A 32 -6.62 -6.45 14.75
C CYS A 32 -7.67 -6.95 13.75
N ARG A 33 -8.95 -6.55 13.89
CA ARG A 33 -10.02 -6.92 12.96
C ARG A 33 -9.77 -6.39 11.55
N MET A 34 -9.17 -5.20 11.43
CA MET A 34 -8.83 -4.60 10.12
C MET A 34 -7.71 -5.34 9.38
N LEU A 35 -7.11 -6.35 10.02
CA LEU A 35 -6.17 -7.27 9.40
C LEU A 35 -6.84 -8.56 8.89
N ASN A 36 -8.15 -8.75 9.06
CA ASN A 36 -8.85 -9.95 8.60
C ASN A 36 -10.03 -9.57 7.70
N GLU A 37 -9.96 -9.97 6.42
CA GLU A 37 -10.96 -9.61 5.40
C GLU A 37 -12.39 -9.98 5.79
N ASP A 38 -12.57 -11.18 6.33
CA ASP A 38 -13.89 -11.71 6.72
C ASP A 38 -14.52 -10.96 7.90
N GLN A 39 -13.74 -10.14 8.61
CA GLN A 39 -14.17 -9.40 9.79
C GLN A 39 -14.43 -7.91 9.53
N VAL A 40 -14.05 -7.38 8.35
CA VAL A 40 -14.21 -5.96 8.03
C VAL A 40 -15.62 -5.69 7.49
N LYS A 41 -16.32 -4.74 8.12
CA LYS A 41 -17.64 -4.29 7.67
C LYS A 41 -17.52 -3.16 6.65
N LYS A 42 -18.57 -2.94 5.85
CA LYS A 42 -18.59 -1.92 4.77
C LYS A 42 -18.28 -0.51 5.28
N GLU A 43 -18.83 -0.15 6.44
CA GLU A 43 -18.59 1.13 7.11
C GLU A 43 -17.13 1.30 7.62
N GLU A 44 -16.35 0.21 7.68
CA GLU A 44 -14.96 0.20 8.11
C GLU A 44 -13.96 0.12 6.93
N TYR A 45 -14.43 0.08 5.68
CA TYR A 45 -13.56 -0.08 4.51
C TYR A 45 -12.50 1.01 4.39
N GLN A 46 -12.88 2.27 4.61
CA GLN A 46 -11.95 3.40 4.60
C GLN A 46 -10.85 3.18 5.65
N PHE A 47 -11.25 2.88 6.89
CA PHE A 47 -10.31 2.64 7.98
C PHE A 47 -9.38 1.47 7.65
N SER A 48 -9.91 0.34 7.16
CA SER A 48 -9.11 -0.83 6.80
C SER A 48 -8.09 -0.53 5.70
N ASN A 49 -8.47 0.19 4.65
CA ASN A 49 -7.56 0.57 3.56
C ASN A 49 -6.43 1.47 4.08
N TRP A 50 -6.77 2.52 4.84
CA TRP A 50 -5.78 3.47 5.38
C TRP A 50 -4.87 2.82 6.42
N TYR A 51 -5.39 1.96 7.30
CA TYR A 51 -4.59 1.25 8.30
C TYR A 51 -3.60 0.28 7.67
N ARG A 52 -4.03 -0.49 6.67
CA ARG A 52 -3.13 -1.40 5.96
C ARG A 52 -2.01 -0.65 5.24
N LEU A 53 -2.32 0.48 4.60
CA LEU A 53 -1.30 1.34 4.00
C LEU A 53 -0.37 1.97 5.05
N TYR A 54 -0.92 2.46 6.17
CA TYR A 54 -0.16 3.06 7.27
C TYR A 54 0.91 2.10 7.79
N ARG A 55 0.58 0.80 7.92
CA ARG A 55 1.55 -0.23 8.31
C ARG A 55 2.70 -0.38 7.32
N VAL A 56 2.44 -0.27 6.02
CA VAL A 56 3.48 -0.35 4.98
C VAL A 56 4.36 0.90 4.97
N ILE A 57 3.74 2.09 5.09
CA ILE A 57 4.47 3.36 5.03
C ILE A 57 5.36 3.56 6.28
N SER A 58 4.83 3.24 7.46
CA SER A 58 5.57 3.33 8.75
C SER A 58 6.60 2.23 8.97
N GLY A 59 6.69 1.24 8.06
CA GLY A 59 7.65 0.13 8.17
C GLY A 59 7.26 -0.93 9.21
N LEU A 60 6.04 -0.89 9.77
CA LEU A 60 5.46 -1.98 10.57
C LEU A 60 5.28 -3.26 9.76
N VAL A 61 5.18 -3.12 8.44
CA VAL A 61 5.33 -4.19 7.49
C VAL A 61 6.56 -3.89 6.67
N GLN A 62 7.52 -4.80 6.70
CA GLN A 62 8.72 -4.67 5.88
C GLN A 62 8.44 -5.18 4.47
N ILE A 63 8.94 -4.43 3.50
CA ILE A 63 8.99 -4.77 2.10
C ILE A 63 10.31 -5.52 1.91
N GLY A 64 10.26 -6.86 1.88
CA GLY A 64 11.45 -7.72 1.83
C GLY A 64 11.59 -8.46 0.51
N HIS A 65 12.83 -8.78 0.13
CA HIS A 65 13.10 -9.53 -1.10
C HIS A 65 12.65 -11.00 -0.99
N ILE A 66 11.98 -11.52 -2.01
CA ILE A 66 11.53 -12.91 -2.01
C ILE A 66 12.68 -13.87 -2.39
N PRO A 67 12.93 -14.94 -1.62
CA PRO A 67 14.01 -15.87 -1.94
C PRO A 67 13.82 -16.54 -3.32
N ARG A 68 14.93 -16.74 -4.05
CA ARG A 68 15.01 -17.48 -5.35
C ARG A 68 14.42 -16.78 -6.59
N THR A 69 14.10 -15.49 -6.52
CA THR A 69 13.94 -14.63 -7.70
C THR A 69 15.30 -14.25 -8.31
N ARG A 70 15.33 -13.88 -9.61
CA ARG A 70 16.54 -13.32 -10.25
C ARG A 70 16.78 -11.93 -9.65
N TRP A 71 18.05 -11.52 -9.55
CA TRP A 71 18.52 -10.23 -9.02
C TRP A 71 18.07 -9.00 -9.85
N GLU A 72 17.00 -9.10 -10.64
CA GLU A 72 16.46 -8.01 -11.48
C GLU A 72 15.06 -7.59 -11.00
N TYR A 73 14.46 -8.36 -10.08
CA TYR A 73 13.11 -8.16 -9.59
C TYR A 73 13.06 -8.20 -8.07
N GLU A 74 12.53 -7.13 -7.48
CA GLU A 74 12.20 -7.10 -6.06
C GLU A 74 10.70 -7.34 -5.98
N GLY A 75 10.34 -8.62 -6.05
CA GLY A 75 9.09 -9.04 -5.47
C GLY A 75 9.18 -8.72 -3.99
N CYS A 76 8.40 -7.76 -3.54
CA CYS A 76 8.38 -7.41 -2.14
C CYS A 76 7.36 -8.28 -1.44
N TYR A 77 7.83 -9.18 -0.60
CA TYR A 77 6.98 -9.78 0.40
C TYR A 77 6.73 -8.74 1.47
N PHE A 78 5.45 -8.51 1.78
CA PHE A 78 5.10 -7.93 3.07
C PHE A 78 5.51 -8.96 4.11
N SER A 79 6.44 -8.62 4.99
CA SER A 79 6.89 -9.48 6.10
C SER A 79 5.72 -10.30 6.64
N HIS A 80 5.93 -11.61 6.82
CA HIS A 80 4.91 -12.52 7.38
C HIS A 80 4.23 -11.83 8.56
N LYS A 81 2.91 -11.98 8.65
CA LYS A 81 2.18 -11.68 9.88
C LYS A 81 2.83 -12.51 10.98
N ASP A 82 3.69 -11.89 11.78
CA ASP A 82 4.10 -12.56 13.00
C ASP A 82 2.83 -12.79 13.82
N GLU A 83 2.65 -14.03 14.29
CA GLU A 83 1.49 -14.45 15.08
C GLU A 83 1.37 -13.64 16.39
N THR A 84 2.44 -12.95 16.76
CA THR A 84 2.53 -12.03 17.90
C THR A 84 2.46 -10.58 17.43
N PRO A 85 1.64 -9.72 18.07
CA PRO A 85 1.45 -8.33 17.65
C PRO A 85 2.61 -7.45 18.12
N TRP A 86 3.85 -7.77 17.75
CA TRP A 86 5.05 -6.99 18.08
C TRP A 86 4.95 -5.52 17.64
N TRP A 87 4.11 -5.24 16.63
CA TRP A 87 3.80 -3.90 16.16
C TRP A 87 3.08 -3.04 17.20
N LEU A 88 2.43 -3.62 18.22
CA LEU A 88 1.78 -2.86 19.29
C LEU A 88 2.77 -2.06 20.14
N GLU A 89 4.03 -2.48 20.20
CA GLU A 89 5.09 -1.76 20.93
C GLU A 89 5.69 -0.60 20.12
N ASN A 90 5.31 -0.48 18.85
CA ASN A 90 5.81 0.59 18.01
C ASN A 90 5.16 1.93 18.43
N SER A 91 5.99 2.96 18.61
CA SER A 91 5.54 4.31 18.99
C SER A 91 4.51 4.89 18.03
N GLU A 92 4.58 4.53 16.75
CA GLU A 92 3.61 4.91 15.71
C GLU A 92 2.22 4.35 15.98
N ILE A 93 2.12 3.09 16.41
CA ILE A 93 0.84 2.47 16.79
C ILE A 93 0.29 3.10 18.07
N MET A 94 1.15 3.42 19.04
CA MET A 94 0.73 4.10 20.26
C MET A 94 0.18 5.50 19.95
N ALA A 95 0.82 6.25 19.06
CA ALA A 95 0.33 7.55 18.61
C ALA A 95 -1.01 7.43 17.84
N LEU A 96 -1.15 6.42 16.98
CA LEU A 96 -2.41 6.13 16.27
C LEU A 96 -3.56 5.79 17.23
N ILE A 97 -3.33 4.95 18.25
CA ILE A 97 -4.35 4.59 19.25
C ILE A 97 -4.71 5.80 20.14
N SER A 98 -3.75 6.67 20.40
CA SER A 98 -3.96 7.88 21.20
C SER A 98 -4.63 9.01 20.43
N SER A 99 -4.73 8.93 19.09
CA SER A 99 -5.42 9.94 18.28
C SER A 99 -6.94 9.91 18.48
N ASP A 100 -7.54 11.11 18.47
CA ASP A 100 -9.00 11.29 18.44
C ASP A 100 -9.58 10.88 17.09
N ASP A 101 -8.93 11.30 15.99
CA ASP A 101 -9.25 10.88 14.63
C ASP A 101 -8.12 10.03 14.06
N GLN A 102 -8.32 8.72 14.10
CA GLN A 102 -7.36 7.74 13.61
C GLN A 102 -7.21 7.77 12.09
N ILE A 103 -8.29 8.06 11.34
CA ILE A 103 -8.23 8.08 9.87
C ILE A 103 -7.41 9.28 9.43
N GLU A 104 -7.71 10.46 9.98
CA GLU A 104 -6.99 11.68 9.61
C GLU A 104 -5.53 11.63 10.07
N TYR A 105 -5.24 11.04 11.23
CA TYR A 105 -3.88 10.78 11.67
C TYR A 105 -3.10 9.93 10.65
N MET A 106 -3.66 8.79 10.20
CA MET A 106 -3.03 7.93 9.20
C MET A 106 -2.82 8.67 7.88
N LYS A 107 -3.84 9.41 7.41
CA LYS A 107 -3.75 10.22 6.19
C LYS A 107 -2.61 11.24 6.26
N ASN A 108 -2.49 11.95 7.37
CA ASN A 108 -1.44 12.96 7.59
C ASN A 108 -0.04 12.33 7.61
N TYR A 109 0.13 11.23 8.33
CA TYR A 109 1.40 10.52 8.38
C TYR A 109 1.82 10.03 6.99
N ILE A 110 0.91 9.33 6.29
CA ILE A 110 1.19 8.81 4.95
C ILE A 110 1.49 9.95 3.98
N ARG A 111 0.72 11.04 4.03
CA ARG A 111 0.93 12.22 3.18
C ARG A 111 2.32 12.80 3.39
N HIS A 112 2.72 12.98 4.65
CA HIS A 112 4.05 13.50 4.98
C HIS A 112 5.15 12.63 4.39
N GLU A 113 5.08 11.32 4.65
CA GLU A 113 6.12 10.36 4.24
C GLU A 113 6.24 10.24 2.72
N VAL A 114 5.12 10.07 2.00
CA VAL A 114 5.15 9.83 0.56
C VAL A 114 5.32 11.10 -0.28
N SER A 115 5.09 12.30 0.29
CA SER A 115 5.19 13.58 -0.43
C SER A 115 6.54 13.77 -1.14
N LYS A 116 7.60 13.16 -0.59
CA LYS A 116 8.98 13.26 -1.08
C LYS A 116 9.20 12.49 -2.39
N PHE A 117 8.40 11.45 -2.67
CA PHE A 117 8.67 10.50 -3.75
C PHE A 117 7.45 10.06 -4.56
N ILE A 118 6.21 10.31 -4.13
CA ILE A 118 4.99 9.80 -4.80
C ILE A 118 4.85 10.22 -6.27
N ARG A 119 5.47 11.34 -6.67
CA ARG A 119 5.47 11.80 -8.07
C ARG A 119 6.55 11.14 -8.93
N ALA A 120 7.67 10.77 -8.34
CA ALA A 120 8.83 10.22 -9.03
C ALA A 120 9.65 9.39 -8.03
N PRO A 121 9.27 8.13 -7.80
CA PRO A 121 10.04 7.21 -6.97
C PRO A 121 11.45 6.99 -7.51
N HIS A 122 12.42 6.83 -6.61
CA HIS A 122 13.83 6.64 -6.96
C HIS A 122 14.25 5.16 -6.92
N ASP A 123 13.55 4.35 -6.14
CA ASP A 123 13.75 2.91 -6.04
C ASP A 123 12.42 2.15 -6.06
N HIS A 124 12.52 0.82 -6.13
CA HIS A 124 11.37 -0.08 -6.14
C HIS A 124 10.51 0.00 -4.85
N ILE A 125 11.10 0.35 -3.70
CA ILE A 125 10.38 0.46 -2.42
C ILE A 125 9.48 1.69 -2.47
N GLU A 126 10.03 2.84 -2.83
CA GLU A 126 9.28 4.09 -3.05
C GLU A 126 8.20 3.88 -4.12
N LEU A 127 8.50 3.11 -5.17
CA LEU A 127 7.55 2.82 -6.24
C LEU A 127 6.35 2.03 -5.71
N ILE A 128 6.60 0.96 -4.96
CA ILE A 128 5.54 0.13 -4.35
C ILE A 128 4.72 0.93 -3.33
N LYS A 129 5.39 1.68 -2.44
CA LYS A 129 4.73 2.55 -1.45
C LYS A 129 3.81 3.57 -2.13
N SER A 130 4.28 4.18 -3.22
CA SER A 130 3.50 5.15 -3.99
C SER A 130 2.31 4.49 -4.69
N TRP A 131 2.53 3.33 -5.31
CA TRP A 131 1.47 2.57 -5.99
C TRP A 131 0.33 2.16 -5.03
N LEU A 132 0.68 1.62 -3.86
CA LEU A 132 -0.31 1.31 -2.82
C LEU A 132 -1.05 2.56 -2.34
N THR A 133 -0.34 3.68 -2.22
CA THR A 133 -0.96 4.96 -1.85
C THR A 133 -2.00 5.39 -2.88
N LEU A 134 -1.65 5.37 -4.17
CA LEU A 134 -2.58 5.72 -5.26
C LEU A 134 -3.83 4.82 -5.27
N LYS A 135 -3.68 3.53 -4.99
CA LYS A 135 -4.81 2.61 -4.85
C LYS A 135 -5.74 2.96 -3.70
N VAL A 136 -5.19 3.28 -2.53
CA VAL A 136 -5.99 3.73 -1.38
C VAL A 136 -6.70 5.03 -1.70
N LEU A 137 -6.04 5.98 -2.35
CA LEU A 137 -6.67 7.23 -2.79
C LEU A 137 -7.83 6.99 -3.74
N LYS A 138 -7.65 6.13 -4.74
CA LYS A 138 -8.73 5.75 -5.67
C LYS A 138 -9.89 5.08 -4.94
N ALA A 139 -9.60 4.18 -4.02
CA ALA A 139 -10.61 3.51 -3.21
C ALA A 139 -11.40 4.51 -2.36
N ASP A 140 -10.73 5.53 -1.83
CA ASP A 140 -11.34 6.58 -1.01
C ASP A 140 -12.13 7.60 -1.84
N SER A 141 -11.72 7.86 -3.09
CA SER A 141 -12.33 8.87 -3.97
C SER A 141 -13.39 8.31 -4.92
N CYS A 142 -13.80 7.05 -4.76
CA CYS A 142 -14.74 6.39 -5.65
C CYS A 142 -16.15 6.98 -5.56
N LYS A 143 -16.82 7.22 -6.69
CA LYS A 143 -18.14 7.90 -6.74
C LYS A 143 -19.25 7.03 -6.16
N GLU A 144 -19.13 5.71 -6.31
CA GLU A 144 -20.05 4.70 -5.80
C GLU A 144 -19.89 4.45 -4.29
N GLY A 145 -18.93 5.14 -3.65
CA GLY A 145 -18.55 4.98 -2.26
C GLY A 145 -17.27 4.17 -2.10
N VAL A 146 -16.70 4.23 -0.89
CA VAL A 146 -15.43 3.55 -0.57
C VAL A 146 -15.58 2.04 -0.76
N TYR A 147 -14.64 1.42 -1.48
CA TYR A 147 -14.54 -0.03 -1.63
C TYR A 147 -13.35 -0.60 -0.88
N LEU A 148 -13.47 -1.85 -0.41
CA LEU A 148 -12.38 -2.54 0.28
C LEU A 148 -11.35 -3.02 -0.75
N LEU A 149 -10.09 -2.64 -0.57
CA LEU A 149 -9.00 -3.20 -1.37
C LEU A 149 -8.71 -4.63 -0.92
N ASN A 150 -8.35 -5.50 -1.87
CA ASN A 150 -7.85 -6.84 -1.55
C ASN A 150 -6.70 -6.77 -0.54
N TYR A 151 -6.63 -7.76 0.34
CA TYR A 151 -5.53 -7.86 1.29
C TYR A 151 -4.22 -8.15 0.58
N TYR A 152 -3.16 -7.51 1.07
CA TYR A 152 -1.79 -7.74 0.60
C TYR A 152 -1.15 -8.94 1.30
N ASP A 153 -1.75 -9.43 2.39
CA ASP A 153 -1.31 -10.64 3.09
C ASP A 153 -1.41 -11.83 2.12
N ASP A 154 -0.33 -12.61 1.98
CA ASP A 154 -0.11 -13.67 0.97
C ASP A 154 0.06 -13.25 -0.49
N ARG A 155 -0.13 -11.98 -0.82
CA ARG A 155 0.22 -11.42 -2.14
C ARG A 155 1.54 -10.66 -2.07
N ALA A 156 2.34 -10.76 -3.12
CA ALA A 156 3.47 -9.89 -3.33
C ALA A 156 3.08 -8.77 -4.31
N VAL A 157 3.89 -7.72 -4.34
CA VAL A 157 3.87 -6.74 -5.44
C VAL A 157 5.17 -6.90 -6.18
N SER A 158 5.12 -7.02 -7.51
CA SER A 158 6.32 -7.13 -8.33
C SER A 158 6.67 -5.77 -8.91
N ALA A 159 7.88 -5.29 -8.62
CA ALA A 159 8.56 -4.21 -9.33
C ALA A 159 9.98 -4.67 -9.70
N TYR A 160 10.53 -4.17 -10.80
CA TYR A 160 11.97 -4.36 -11.10
C TYR A 160 12.83 -3.54 -10.14
N ILE A 161 14.04 -4.05 -9.81
CA ILE A 161 15.07 -3.34 -9.02
C ILE A 161 15.37 -1.98 -9.65
N ASP A 162 15.60 -2.03 -10.97
CA ASP A 162 15.77 -0.87 -11.81
C ASP A 162 14.40 -0.38 -12.28
N ILE A 163 14.06 0.85 -11.89
CA ILE A 163 12.81 1.49 -12.28
C ILE A 163 12.66 1.57 -13.81
N GLN A 164 13.74 1.79 -14.57
CA GLN A 164 13.66 1.90 -16.03
C GLN A 164 13.18 0.60 -16.67
N SER A 165 13.52 -0.53 -16.07
CA SER A 165 13.05 -1.85 -16.50
C SER A 165 11.55 -2.08 -16.24
N ASN A 166 10.89 -1.25 -15.41
CA ASN A 166 9.43 -1.25 -15.25
C ASN A 166 8.70 -0.43 -16.34
N TYR A 167 9.40 0.24 -17.25
CA TYR A 167 8.76 1.14 -18.21
C TYR A 167 8.05 0.37 -19.33
N ILE A 168 6.84 0.80 -19.68
CA ILE A 168 6.11 0.27 -20.85
C ILE A 168 6.87 0.66 -22.13
N ILE A 169 7.30 1.93 -22.21
CA ILE A 169 8.14 2.51 -23.26
C ILE A 169 9.54 2.76 -22.66
N PRO A 170 10.57 1.96 -23.03
CA PRO A 170 11.87 1.96 -22.35
C PRO A 170 12.66 3.27 -22.38
N TYR A 171 12.38 4.15 -23.36
CA TYR A 171 13.16 5.36 -23.60
C TYR A 171 12.48 6.64 -23.10
N GLU A 172 11.30 6.54 -22.50
CA GLU A 172 10.60 7.70 -21.93
C GLU A 172 11.00 7.95 -20.48
N SER A 173 10.88 9.20 -20.04
CA SER A 173 11.03 9.56 -18.63
C SER A 173 9.92 8.96 -17.76
N PHE A 174 10.19 8.79 -16.46
CA PHE A 174 9.19 8.31 -15.50
C PHE A 174 7.87 9.07 -15.63
N ASN A 175 6.79 8.33 -15.84
CA ASN A 175 5.43 8.81 -15.69
C ASN A 175 4.56 7.63 -15.31
N TRP A 176 3.61 7.83 -14.39
CA TRP A 176 2.80 6.73 -13.88
C TRP A 176 1.96 5.98 -14.94
N GLY A 177 1.64 6.59 -16.07
CA GLY A 177 0.96 5.92 -17.18
C GLY A 177 1.86 4.94 -17.94
N ASN A 178 3.18 5.07 -17.78
CA ASN A 178 4.22 4.30 -18.47
C ASN A 178 4.89 3.28 -17.54
N ILE A 179 4.27 2.93 -16.41
CA ILE A 179 4.83 1.99 -15.42
C ILE A 179 3.99 0.72 -15.36
N LEU A 180 4.68 -0.41 -15.38
CA LEU A 180 4.08 -1.73 -15.26
C LEU A 180 4.26 -2.29 -13.84
N LEU A 181 3.16 -2.44 -13.10
CA LEU A 181 3.11 -2.97 -11.73
C LEU A 181 1.90 -3.89 -11.54
N GLY A 182 1.95 -4.78 -10.56
CA GLY A 182 0.87 -5.73 -10.32
C GLY A 182 1.05 -6.57 -9.06
N TYR A 183 -0.01 -7.29 -8.70
CA TYR A 183 0.06 -8.31 -7.66
C TYR A 183 0.69 -9.60 -8.20
N SER A 184 1.45 -10.28 -7.35
CA SER A 184 2.03 -11.58 -7.62
C SER A 184 1.81 -12.51 -6.42
N TYR A 185 2.10 -13.80 -6.58
CA TYR A 185 2.01 -14.77 -5.50
C TYR A 185 3.32 -14.86 -4.74
N SER A 186 3.24 -14.75 -3.41
CA SER A 186 4.39 -14.79 -2.50
C SER A 186 5.30 -16.01 -2.64
N TYR A 187 4.75 -17.17 -2.95
CA TYR A 187 5.46 -18.45 -3.08
C TYR A 187 5.88 -18.78 -4.53
N THR A 188 5.39 -18.01 -5.51
CA THR A 188 5.72 -18.16 -6.94
C THR A 188 5.84 -16.79 -7.58
N ILE A 189 6.82 -16.01 -7.11
CA ILE A 189 7.25 -14.79 -7.79
C ILE A 189 8.00 -15.20 -9.04
N TYR A 190 7.26 -15.51 -10.08
CA TYR A 190 7.84 -15.44 -11.40
C TYR A 190 7.84 -13.97 -11.77
N PRO A 191 9.00 -13.35 -11.99
CA PRO A 191 9.02 -12.17 -12.82
C PRO A 191 8.33 -12.45 -14.16
N ALA A 192 8.02 -11.44 -14.95
CA ALA A 192 7.56 -11.62 -16.32
C ALA A 192 8.64 -12.37 -17.12
N ARG A 193 8.65 -13.70 -17.04
CA ARG A 193 9.63 -14.55 -17.71
C ARG A 193 9.08 -15.14 -18.99
N ASP A 194 7.77 -15.34 -19.02
CA ASP A 194 7.05 -15.88 -20.15
C ASP A 194 5.53 -15.73 -19.98
N SER A 195 4.85 -16.21 -21.00
CA SER A 195 3.41 -16.18 -21.26
C SER A 195 2.52 -16.72 -20.15
N TRP A 196 3.03 -17.38 -19.11
CA TRP A 196 2.14 -18.09 -18.17
C TRP A 196 1.66 -17.25 -16.98
N ASN A 197 2.43 -16.24 -16.56
CA ASN A 197 2.09 -15.45 -15.36
C ASN A 197 1.62 -14.02 -15.67
N TRP A 198 2.18 -13.38 -16.70
CA TRP A 198 1.86 -12.00 -17.10
C TRP A 198 0.78 -11.90 -18.19
N GLN A 199 0.40 -13.00 -18.88
CA GLN A 199 -0.70 -12.99 -19.86
C GLN A 199 -2.09 -13.00 -19.24
N GLN A 200 -2.19 -13.29 -17.94
CA GLN A 200 -3.46 -13.06 -17.25
C GLN A 200 -3.53 -11.57 -16.96
N VAL A 201 -4.19 -10.82 -17.83
CA VAL A 201 -4.46 -9.37 -17.66
C VAL A 201 -4.97 -9.05 -16.26
N ALA A 202 -5.72 -9.97 -15.64
CA ALA A 202 -6.20 -9.87 -14.26
C ALA A 202 -5.10 -9.74 -13.18
N ASN A 203 -3.85 -10.08 -13.48
CA ASN A 203 -2.70 -9.91 -12.57
C ASN A 203 -1.98 -8.56 -12.79
N LEU A 204 -2.21 -7.90 -13.93
CA LEU A 204 -1.79 -6.52 -14.16
C LEU A 204 -2.73 -5.59 -13.41
N ASP A 205 -2.15 -4.64 -12.68
CA ASP A 205 -2.97 -3.74 -11.88
C ASP A 205 -2.30 -2.37 -11.85
N SER A 206 -2.73 -1.48 -12.74
CA SER A 206 -2.39 -0.07 -12.57
C SER A 206 -3.21 0.49 -11.42
N PRO A 207 -2.64 1.45 -10.68
CA PRO A 207 -3.37 2.04 -9.57
C PRO A 207 -4.71 2.61 -10.02
N LEU A 208 -4.88 3.00 -11.29
CA LEU A 208 -6.07 3.70 -11.79
C LEU A 208 -6.80 3.09 -12.99
N PHE A 209 -6.15 2.31 -13.87
CA PHE A 209 -6.77 1.76 -15.08
C PHE A 209 -6.28 0.35 -15.36
N ASP A 210 -7.01 -0.42 -16.15
CA ASP A 210 -6.50 -1.69 -16.66
C ASP A 210 -5.41 -1.39 -17.69
N ILE A 211 -4.20 -1.90 -17.47
CA ILE A 211 -3.15 -1.83 -18.50
C ILE A 211 -3.39 -3.03 -19.43
N PRO A 212 -3.58 -2.84 -20.74
CA PRO A 212 -3.65 -3.96 -21.66
C PRO A 212 -2.31 -4.69 -21.72
N TYR A 213 -2.35 -5.95 -22.14
CA TYR A 213 -1.14 -6.77 -22.25
C TYR A 213 -0.10 -6.13 -23.19
N ILE A 214 1.18 -6.22 -22.86
CA ILE A 214 2.27 -5.96 -23.82
C ILE A 214 2.72 -7.33 -24.34
N GLY A 215 2.38 -7.62 -25.60
CA GLY A 215 2.79 -8.85 -26.30
C GLY A 215 4.30 -9.01 -26.39
N TYR A 216 4.79 -10.26 -26.41
CA TYR A 216 6.14 -10.53 -26.95
C TYR A 216 6.19 -10.29 -28.46
N ASP A 217 5.06 -10.47 -29.14
CA ASP A 217 4.85 -9.99 -30.50
C ASP A 217 4.45 -8.52 -30.43
N ASN A 218 5.36 -7.64 -30.86
CA ASN A 218 5.19 -6.18 -30.92
C ASN A 218 4.05 -5.73 -31.85
N ASP A 219 3.33 -6.65 -32.48
CA ASP A 219 2.56 -6.35 -33.69
C ASP A 219 1.08 -6.03 -33.47
N GLU A 220 0.50 -6.17 -32.27
CA GLU A 220 -0.96 -5.90 -32.10
C GLU A 220 -1.41 -5.15 -30.85
N HIS A 221 -0.52 -4.64 -29.99
CA HIS A 221 -0.93 -3.81 -28.83
C HIS A 221 -0.14 -2.51 -28.75
N HIS A 222 -0.67 -1.46 -29.36
CA HIS A 222 -0.24 -0.10 -29.11
C HIS A 222 -1.06 0.45 -27.94
N ILE A 223 -0.49 0.44 -26.73
CA ILE A 223 -0.92 1.44 -25.74
C ILE A 223 -0.60 2.78 -26.38
N GLU A 224 -1.62 3.53 -26.77
CA GLU A 224 -1.41 4.83 -27.40
C GLU A 224 -0.82 5.81 -26.38
N ASN A 225 0.11 6.66 -26.82
CA ASN A 225 0.69 7.70 -25.97
C ASN A 225 -0.39 8.59 -25.32
N ASP A 226 -1.55 8.73 -25.97
CA ASP A 226 -2.70 9.46 -25.44
C ASP A 226 -3.32 8.78 -24.22
N ASP A 227 -3.35 7.45 -24.16
CA ASP A 227 -3.89 6.71 -23.01
C ASP A 227 -2.91 6.74 -21.83
N ILE A 228 -1.60 6.63 -22.11
CA ILE A 228 -0.53 6.86 -21.12
C ILE A 228 -0.68 8.26 -20.51
N LYS A 229 -0.87 9.27 -21.37
CA LYS A 229 -1.02 10.66 -20.94
C LYS A 229 -2.28 10.87 -20.09
N LYS A 230 -3.44 10.36 -20.52
CA LYS A 230 -4.69 10.43 -19.74
C LYS A 230 -4.52 9.79 -18.36
N ALA A 231 -3.86 8.62 -18.30
CA ALA A 231 -3.61 7.94 -17.05
C ALA A 231 -2.71 8.78 -16.13
N HIS A 232 -1.61 9.31 -16.67
CA HIS A 232 -0.69 10.16 -15.94
C HIS A 232 -1.38 11.44 -15.40
N ASP A 233 -2.17 12.11 -16.23
CA ASP A 233 -2.89 13.33 -15.85
C ASP A 233 -3.88 13.06 -14.70
N TYR A 234 -4.63 11.96 -14.77
CA TYR A 234 -5.57 11.60 -13.70
C TYR A 234 -4.84 11.26 -12.38
N ILE A 235 -3.70 10.55 -12.46
CA ILE A 235 -2.84 10.27 -11.28
C ILE A 235 -2.35 11.56 -10.66
N ASN A 236 -1.89 12.52 -11.46
CA ASN A 236 -1.42 13.80 -10.94
C ASN A 236 -2.54 14.57 -10.23
N VAL A 237 -3.77 14.57 -10.75
CA VAL A 237 -4.93 15.18 -10.07
C VAL A 237 -5.20 14.53 -8.71
N LEU A 238 -5.12 13.20 -8.61
CA LEU A 238 -5.28 12.50 -7.33
C LEU A 238 -4.16 12.84 -6.34
N ILE A 239 -2.91 12.84 -6.80
CA ILE A 239 -1.76 13.24 -5.98
C ILE A 239 -1.93 14.68 -5.51
N ASP A 240 -2.29 15.61 -6.39
CA ASP A 240 -2.49 17.02 -6.06
C ASP A 240 -3.59 17.20 -5.03
N SER A 241 -4.74 16.55 -5.22
CA SER A 241 -5.84 16.57 -4.24
C SER A 241 -5.39 16.03 -2.88
N PHE A 242 -4.62 14.94 -2.87
CA PHE A 242 -4.13 14.35 -1.64
C PHE A 242 -3.12 15.26 -0.93
N LEU A 243 -2.11 15.77 -1.64
CA LEU A 243 -1.04 16.58 -1.07
C LEU A 243 -1.50 17.99 -0.67
N ASN A 244 -2.47 18.57 -1.39
CA ASN A 244 -2.95 19.94 -1.13
C ASN A 244 -4.08 20.01 -0.09
N ASN A 245 -4.70 18.88 0.27
CA ASN A 245 -5.59 18.80 1.42
C ASN A 245 -4.78 18.93 2.72
N ASN A 246 -4.46 20.17 3.09
CA ASN A 246 -3.75 20.51 4.32
C ASN A 246 -4.67 20.31 5.54
N ALA A 247 -4.52 19.18 6.24
CA ALA A 247 -4.74 19.14 7.68
C ALA A 247 -3.38 19.20 8.35
N ILE A 248 -2.92 20.41 8.65
CA ILE A 248 -1.78 20.61 9.54
C ILE A 248 -2.27 20.22 10.93
N VAL A 249 -2.02 18.99 11.37
CA VAL A 249 -2.14 18.63 12.78
C VAL A 249 -0.86 19.13 13.45
N LYS A 250 -0.99 20.23 14.19
CA LYS A 250 0.00 20.70 15.15
C LYS A 250 -0.02 19.83 16.39
#